data_AF-A0A520T6H6-F1
#
_entry.id   AF-A0A520T6H6-F1
#
_cell.length_a   1.000
_cell.length_b   1.000
_cell.length_c   1.000
_cell.angle_alpha   90.00
_cell.angle_beta   90.00
_cell.angle_gamma   90.00
#
_symmetry.space_group_name_H-M   'P 1'
#
loop_
_entity.id
_entity.type
_entity.pdbx_description
1 polymer ?
#
loop_
_entity_poly.entity_id
_entity_poly.type
_entity_poly.pdbx_seq_one_letter_code
_entity_poly.pdbx_strand_id
1 'polypeptide(L)'
;MIIFDSKDEISKKLKEENLGSAHLLRLNGYGSFNYLCSCGETHDVNGKDISCKGSAKPFKALLKCNKNFYTMIKIEGFFRKKALSEYGFDGKIFDTE
;
A
#
# COMPACT_ATOMS: atom_id res chain seq x y z
N MET A 1 -10.34 -5.75 2.55
CA MET A 1 -9.59 -5.07 1.48
C MET A 1 -10.48 -4.98 0.26
N ILE A 2 -10.70 -3.78 -0.26
CA ILE A 2 -11.42 -3.54 -1.52
C ILE A 2 -10.43 -3.69 -2.69
N ILE A 3 -10.86 -4.27 -3.81
CA ILE A 3 -10.06 -4.31 -5.04
C ILE A 3 -10.73 -3.39 -6.05
N PHE A 4 -9.99 -2.37 -6.51
CA PHE A 4 -10.45 -1.50 -7.59
C PHE A 4 -10.02 -2.04 -8.94
N ASP A 5 -10.93 -2.01 -9.91
CA ASP A 5 -10.75 -2.47 -11.29
C ASP A 5 -10.85 -1.35 -12.33
N SER A 6 -11.18 -0.12 -11.90
CA SER A 6 -11.30 1.06 -12.76
C SER A 6 -10.22 2.11 -12.47
N LYS A 7 -9.58 2.62 -13.53
CA LYS A 7 -8.58 3.70 -13.46
C LYS A 7 -9.14 4.97 -12.80
N ASP A 8 -10.42 5.30 -13.06
CA ASP A 8 -11.06 6.49 -12.50
C ASP A 8 -11.25 6.39 -10.99
N GLU A 9 -11.70 5.22 -10.51
CA GLU A 9 -11.86 4.97 -9.08
C GLU A 9 -10.52 4.97 -8.36
N ILE A 10 -9.51 4.32 -8.93
CA ILE A 10 -8.13 4.33 -8.41
C ILE A 10 -7.63 5.78 -8.32
N SER A 11 -7.70 6.54 -9.41
CA SER A 11 -7.21 7.91 -9.48
C SER A 11 -7.93 8.83 -8.50
N LYS A 12 -9.26 8.69 -8.38
CA LYS A 12 -10.06 9.43 -7.40
C LYS A 12 -9.60 9.10 -5.98
N LYS A 13 -9.43 7.81 -5.66
CA LYS A 13 -9.03 7.38 -4.32
C LYS A 13 -7.64 7.84 -3.95
N LEU A 14 -6.67 7.73 -4.85
CA LEU A 14 -5.30 8.20 -4.60
C LEU A 14 -5.24 9.72 -4.39
N LYS A 15 -6.07 10.49 -5.10
CA LYS A 15 -6.22 11.95 -4.88
C LYS A 15 -6.82 12.26 -3.51
N GLU A 16 -7.87 11.54 -3.10
CA GLU A 16 -8.49 11.69 -1.78
C GLU A 16 -7.50 11.42 -0.63
N GLU A 17 -6.64 10.41 -0.77
CA GLU A 17 -5.63 10.04 0.24
C GLU A 17 -4.49 11.07 0.34
N ASN A 18 -4.35 11.95 -0.65
CA ASN A 18 -3.28 12.95 -0.73
C ASN A 18 -1.88 12.32 -0.52
N LEU A 19 -1.53 11.40 -1.45
CA LEU A 19 -0.26 10.68 -1.42
C LEU A 19 0.93 11.64 -1.39
N GLY A 20 1.65 11.63 -0.28
CA GLY A 20 2.97 12.21 -0.14
C GLY A 20 4.06 11.24 -0.57
N SER A 21 5.29 11.74 -0.56
CA SER A 21 6.49 10.97 -0.85
C SER A 21 6.65 9.79 0.11
N ALA A 22 7.17 8.66 -0.41
CA ALA A 22 7.40 7.44 0.37
C ALA A 22 8.33 7.65 1.58
N HIS A 23 9.25 8.61 1.50
CA HIS A 23 10.21 8.89 2.58
C HIS A 23 9.58 9.47 3.86
N LEU A 24 8.35 9.99 3.79
CA LEU A 24 7.66 10.56 4.95
C LEU A 24 7.22 9.49 5.96
N LEU A 25 7.14 8.23 5.55
CA LEU A 25 6.84 7.10 6.42
C LEU A 25 7.95 6.04 6.32
N ARG A 26 8.87 6.04 7.27
CA ARG A 26 9.97 5.07 7.33
C ARG A 26 9.50 3.73 7.89
N LEU A 27 9.00 2.86 7.02
CA LEU A 27 8.48 1.52 7.36
C LEU A 27 9.50 0.65 8.11
N ASN A 28 10.79 0.75 7.80
CA ASN A 28 11.86 0.05 8.51
C ASN A 28 11.89 0.37 10.02
N GLY A 29 11.48 1.57 10.43
CA GLY A 29 11.39 1.96 11.85
C GLY A 29 10.23 1.28 12.60
N TYR A 30 9.37 0.56 11.89
CA TYR A 30 8.20 -0.12 12.46
C TYR A 30 8.42 -1.62 12.71
N GLY A 31 9.58 -2.17 12.29
CA GLY A 31 9.86 -3.60 12.34
C GLY A 31 9.26 -4.34 11.14
N SER A 32 9.45 -5.66 11.08
CA SER A 32 8.80 -6.53 10.08
C SER A 32 7.38 -6.86 10.54
N PHE A 33 6.42 -6.65 9.64
CA PHE A 33 5.03 -7.06 9.84
C PHE A 33 4.40 -7.35 8.48
N ASN A 34 3.40 -8.22 8.50
CA ASN A 34 2.79 -8.75 7.30
C ASN A 34 1.52 -7.98 6.93
N TYR A 35 1.23 -7.92 5.64
CA TYR A 35 -0.03 -7.39 5.10
C TYR A 35 -0.57 -8.31 4.00
N LEU A 36 -1.89 -8.30 3.81
CA LEU A 36 -2.53 -9.00 2.71
C LEU A 36 -2.44 -8.14 1.45
N CYS A 37 -1.74 -8.61 0.43
CA CYS A 37 -1.62 -7.90 -0.83
C CYS A 37 -2.81 -8.20 -1.75
N SER A 38 -3.17 -7.23 -2.59
CA SER A 38 -4.17 -7.37 -3.65
C SER A 38 -3.85 -8.44 -4.69
N CYS A 39 -2.60 -8.95 -4.75
CA CYS A 39 -2.25 -10.12 -5.55
C CYS A 39 -2.79 -11.45 -4.98
N GLY A 40 -3.35 -11.44 -3.75
CA GLY A 40 -3.87 -12.60 -3.05
C GLY A 40 -2.90 -13.25 -2.05
N GLU A 41 -1.64 -12.81 -2.01
CA GLU A 41 -0.63 -13.32 -1.09
C GLU A 41 -0.38 -12.40 0.10
N THR A 42 0.22 -12.94 1.16
CA THR A 42 0.70 -12.16 2.30
C THR A 42 2.16 -11.80 2.09
N HIS A 43 2.52 -10.54 2.30
CA HIS A 43 3.89 -10.04 2.16
C HIS A 43 4.36 -9.35 3.44
N ASP A 44 5.68 -9.37 3.67
CA ASP A 44 6.33 -8.51 4.65
C ASP A 44 6.45 -7.10 4.08
N VAL A 45 6.03 -6.09 4.84
CA VAL A 45 6.13 -4.68 4.46
C VAL A 45 7.57 -4.25 4.12
N ASN A 46 8.58 -4.84 4.76
CA ASN A 46 10.00 -4.60 4.48
C ASN A 46 10.64 -5.72 3.64
N GLY A 47 9.83 -6.57 3.01
CA GLY A 47 10.30 -7.63 2.12
C GLY A 47 11.05 -7.05 0.92
N LYS A 48 12.05 -7.79 0.43
CA LYS A 48 12.89 -7.38 -0.72
C LYS A 48 12.09 -7.15 -2.00
N ASP A 49 10.96 -7.84 -2.13
CA ASP A 49 10.06 -7.77 -3.29
C ASP A 49 9.00 -6.66 -3.18
N ILE A 50 9.03 -5.87 -2.10
CA ILE A 50 8.05 -4.83 -1.82
C ILE A 50 8.70 -3.46 -1.92
N SER A 51 8.05 -2.57 -2.66
CA SER A 51 8.48 -1.17 -2.81
C SER A 51 7.39 -0.22 -2.34
N CYS A 52 7.76 0.72 -1.46
CA CYS A 52 6.86 1.80 -1.05
C CYS A 52 6.83 2.88 -2.13
N LYS A 53 5.64 3.17 -2.66
CA LYS A 53 5.43 4.14 -3.75
C LYS A 53 4.90 5.48 -3.24
N GLY A 54 4.31 5.51 -2.05
CA GLY A 54 3.83 6.73 -1.44
C GLY A 54 3.39 6.50 0.00
N SER A 55 3.19 7.58 0.73
CA SER A 55 2.62 7.53 2.08
C SER A 55 1.50 8.55 2.22
N ALA A 56 0.54 8.26 3.09
CA ALA A 56 -0.60 9.14 3.37
C ALA A 56 -0.85 9.21 4.88
N LYS A 57 -1.54 10.27 5.31
CA LYS A 57 -1.90 10.44 6.72
C LYS A 57 -3.26 9.79 7.01
N PRO A 58 -3.49 9.27 8.24
CA PRO A 58 -2.50 8.95 9.26
C PRO A 58 -1.89 7.56 9.04
N PHE A 59 -0.56 7.47 9.02
CA PHE A 59 0.23 6.22 8.98
C PHE A 59 -0.18 5.21 7.89
N LYS A 60 -0.44 5.70 6.67
CA LYS A 60 -0.75 4.86 5.51
C LYS A 60 0.42 4.77 4.54
N ALA A 61 0.56 3.64 3.88
CA ALA A 61 1.59 3.41 2.86
C ALA A 61 0.97 2.73 1.64
N LEU A 62 1.32 3.22 0.46
CA LEU A 62 1.02 2.55 -0.80
C LEU A 62 2.21 1.66 -1.17
N LEU A 63 2.00 0.34 -1.10
CA LEU A 63 3.01 -0.66 -1.38
C LEU A 63 2.77 -1.28 -2.76
N LYS A 64 3.85 -1.56 -3.49
CA LYS A 64 3.84 -2.29 -4.75
C LYS A 64 4.67 -3.55 -4.61
N CYS A 65 4.08 -4.71 -4.91
CA CYS A 65 4.80 -5.99 -4.95
C CYS A 65 5.41 -6.27 -6.34
N ASN A 66 6.28 -7.27 -6.42
CA ASN A 66 6.93 -7.72 -7.66
C ASN A 66 5.96 -8.21 -8.75
N LYS A 67 4.74 -8.65 -8.38
CA LYS A 67 3.67 -9.03 -9.32
C LYS A 67 2.93 -7.82 -9.92
N ASN A 68 3.42 -6.60 -9.70
CA ASN A 68 2.83 -5.35 -10.18
C ASN A 68 1.48 -4.98 -9.53
N PHE A 69 1.16 -5.51 -8.35
CA PHE A 69 -0.05 -5.12 -7.61
C PHE A 69 0.27 -4.05 -6.58
N TYR A 70 -0.66 -3.10 -6.44
CA TYR A 70 -0.59 -2.03 -5.45
C TYR A 70 -1.57 -2.30 -4.32
N THR A 71 -1.14 -2.06 -3.08
CA THR A 71 -1.98 -2.19 -1.89
C THR A 71 -1.74 -1.00 -0.97
N MET A 72 -2.82 -0.31 -0.62
CA MET A 72 -2.81 0.68 0.44
C MET A 72 -2.96 -0.03 1.78
N ILE A 73 -1.97 0.16 2.64
CA ILE A 73 -2.01 -0.32 4.02
C ILE A 73 -2.15 0.86 4.98
N LYS A 74 -2.84 0.61 6.09
CA LYS A 74 -2.86 1.47 7.26
C LYS A 74 -2.12 0.77 8.39
N ILE A 75 -1.18 1.47 9.01
CA ILE A 75 -0.43 0.95 10.15
C ILE A 75 -1.16 1.39 11.42
N GLU A 76 -1.56 0.42 12.25
CA GLU A 76 -2.22 0.68 13.52
C GLU A 76 -1.48 0.00 14.68
N GLY A 77 -1.69 0.53 15.89
CA GLY A 77 -1.19 -0.06 17.14
C GLY A 77 0.03 0.65 17.71
N PHE A 78 -0.06 1.02 18.98
CA PHE A 78 1.01 1.69 19.73
C PHE A 78 2.07 0.70 20.24
N PHE A 79 1.65 -0.51 20.68
CA PHE A 79 2.52 -1.55 21.24
C PHE A 79 2.73 -2.75 20.31
N ARG A 80 1.71 -3.14 19.53
CA ARG A 80 1.80 -4.20 18.51
C ARG A 80 1.31 -3.64 17.19
N LYS A 81 2.27 -3.27 16.35
CA LYS A 81 2.02 -2.68 15.03
C LYS A 81 1.39 -3.74 14.12
N LYS A 82 0.30 -3.40 13.46
CA LYS A 82 -0.40 -4.24 12.47
C LYS A 82 -0.58 -3.44 11.19
N ALA A 83 -0.43 -4.09 10.04
CA ALA A 83 -0.87 -3.54 8.76
C ALA A 83 -2.30 -4.00 8.48
N LEU A 84 -3.18 -3.06 8.19
CA LEU A 84 -4.51 -3.31 7.66
C LEU A 84 -4.52 -2.95 6.18
N SER A 85 -4.80 -3.92 5.32
CA SER A 85 -4.98 -3.67 3.89
C SER A 85 -6.35 -3.05 3.63
N GLU A 86 -6.38 -1.76 3.33
CA GLU A 86 -7.62 -1.02 3.08
C GLU A 86 -8.15 -1.35 1.68
N TYR A 87 -7.33 -1.13 0.67
CA TYR A 87 -7.65 -1.40 -0.72
C TYR A 87 -6.41 -1.73 -1.55
N GLY A 88 -6.62 -2.23 -2.75
CA GLY A 88 -5.56 -2.42 -3.73
C GLY A 88 -6.10 -2.51 -5.15
N PHE A 89 -5.17 -2.60 -6.11
CA PHE A 89 -5.48 -2.64 -7.54
C PHE A 89 -4.32 -3.27 -8.31
N ASP A 90 -4.61 -3.77 -9.50
CA ASP A 90 -3.57 -4.20 -10.45
C ASP A 90 -2.91 -2.96 -11.05
N GLY A 91 -1.58 -2.91 -11.00
CA GLY A 91 -0.80 -1.85 -11.60
C GLY A 91 -1.02 -1.69 -13.09
N LYS A 92 -1.37 -2.76 -13.81
CA LYS A 92 -1.70 -2.68 -15.25
C LYS A 92 -2.85 -1.73 -15.52
N ILE A 93 -3.85 -1.70 -14.64
CA ILE A 93 -5.04 -0.83 -14.78
C ILE A 93 -4.66 0.64 -14.58
N PHE A 94 -3.67 0.90 -13.72
CA PHE A 94 -3.22 2.25 -13.39
C PHE A 94 -2.15 2.79 -14.36
N ASP A 95 -1.24 1.93 -14.81
CA ASP A 95 -0.09 2.27 -15.67
C ASP A 95 -0.48 2.37 -17.17
N THR A 96 -1.74 2.12 -17.54
CA THR A 96 -2.21 2.30 -18.94
C THR A 96 -2.38 3.80 -19.20
N GLU A 97 -1.58 4.37 -20.11
CA GLU A 97 -1.45 5.80 -20.46
C GLU A 97 -2.79 6.53 -20.64
#